data_AF-A0A7X8BRC5-F1
#
_entry.id   AF-A0A7X8BRC5-F1
#
_cell.length_a   1.000
_cell.length_b   1.000
_cell.length_c   1.000
_cell.angle_alpha   90.00
_cell.angle_beta   90.00
_cell.angle_gamma   90.00
#
_symmetry.space_group_name_H-M   'P 1'
#
loop_
_entity.id
_entity.type
_entity.pdbx_description
1 polymer ?
#
loop_
_entity_poly.entity_id
_entity_poly.type
_entity_poly.pdbx_seq_one_letter_code
_entity_poly.pdbx_strand_id
1 'polypeptide(L)'
;MKPKYMPVDPDYIDLFNKQAKKEEVKVVYFAFSNEPELLESKGKVLKIENITNEGEHLAMENGDKVRLDRVVVINGKPGPAYDEYDSYALAPLTCQAGYSDCVL
;
A
#
# COMPACT_ATOMS: atom_id res chain seq x y z
N MET A 1 7.02 9.04 11.18
CA MET A 1 8.15 9.64 10.40
C MET A 1 7.99 9.20 8.95
N LYS A 2 8.14 10.07 7.94
CA LYS A 2 8.00 9.63 6.53
C LYS A 2 9.26 8.84 6.11
N PRO A 3 9.15 7.55 5.77
CA PRO A 3 10.28 6.75 5.32
C PRO A 3 10.74 7.20 3.93
N LYS A 4 12.00 6.88 3.60
CA LYS A 4 12.57 7.14 2.27
C LYS A 4 11.74 6.42 1.20
N TYR A 5 11.52 7.07 0.07
CA TYR A 5 10.83 6.48 -1.07
C TYR A 5 11.56 5.24 -1.58
N MET A 6 10.83 4.15 -1.74
CA MET A 6 11.31 2.95 -2.42
C MET A 6 10.86 3.00 -3.89
N PRO A 7 11.78 2.88 -4.86
CA PRO A 7 11.40 2.83 -6.27
C PRO A 7 10.41 1.70 -6.52
N VAL A 8 9.33 2.03 -7.22
CA VAL A 8 8.28 1.08 -7.56
C VAL A 8 8.62 0.38 -8.87
N ASP A 9 8.39 -0.93 -8.92
CA ASP A 9 8.62 -1.72 -10.14
C ASP A 9 7.76 -1.19 -11.32
N PRO A 10 8.31 -1.11 -12.54
CA PRO A 10 7.58 -0.70 -13.73
C PRO A 10 6.24 -1.42 -13.95
N ASP A 11 6.12 -2.69 -13.55
CA ASP A 11 4.88 -3.46 -13.67
C ASP A 11 3.75 -2.86 -12.82
N TYR A 12 4.08 -2.37 -11.63
CA TYR A 12 3.13 -1.64 -10.78
C TYR A 12 2.80 -0.26 -11.36
N ILE A 13 3.76 0.42 -11.99
CA ILE A 13 3.50 1.69 -12.67
C ILE A 13 2.48 1.50 -13.81
N ASP A 14 2.62 0.46 -14.62
CA ASP A 14 1.63 0.12 -15.65
C ASP A 14 0.26 -0.24 -15.04
N LEU A 15 0.25 -1.00 -13.94
CA LEU A 15 -0.97 -1.29 -13.18
C LEU A 15 -1.69 -0.02 -12.74
N PHE A 16 -0.97 0.93 -12.13
CA PHE A 16 -1.52 2.21 -11.69
C PHE A 16 -2.08 3.02 -12.85
N ASN A 17 -1.33 3.12 -13.95
CA ASN A 17 -1.81 3.81 -15.16
C ASN A 17 -3.07 3.17 -15.74
N LYS A 18 -3.16 1.83 -15.73
CA LYS A 18 -4.37 1.10 -16.18
C LYS A 18 -5.55 1.34 -15.25
N GLN A 19 -5.34 1.36 -13.93
CA GLN A 19 -6.42 1.60 -12.97
C GLN A 19 -6.86 3.07 -12.97
N ALA A 20 -5.94 4.02 -13.13
CA ALA A 20 -6.22 5.46 -13.16
C ALA A 20 -7.13 5.90 -14.31
N LYS A 21 -7.24 5.10 -15.38
CA LYS A 21 -8.17 5.35 -16.50
C LYS A 21 -9.64 5.08 -16.16
N LYS A 22 -9.92 4.43 -15.03
CA LYS A 22 -11.29 4.12 -14.59
C LYS A 22 -11.93 5.33 -13.92
N GLU A 23 -13.26 5.39 -13.94
CA GLU A 23 -14.01 6.48 -13.31
C GLU A 23 -13.94 6.43 -11.79
N GLU A 24 -13.92 5.23 -11.21
CA GLU A 24 -13.83 5.03 -9.77
C GLU A 24 -12.66 4.09 -9.45
N VAL A 25 -11.80 4.52 -8.53
CA VAL A 25 -10.66 3.78 -8.02
C VAL A 25 -10.73 3.74 -6.50
N LYS A 26 -10.53 2.56 -5.93
CA LYS A 26 -10.32 2.34 -4.50
C LYS A 26 -8.87 1.94 -4.27
N VAL A 27 -8.19 2.65 -3.38
CA VAL A 27 -6.80 2.38 -3.00
C VAL A 27 -6.72 2.18 -1.50
N VAL A 28 -6.09 1.09 -1.07
CA VAL A 28 -5.74 0.83 0.33
C VAL A 28 -4.22 0.94 0.45
N TYR A 29 -3.75 1.70 1.43
CA TYR A 29 -2.33 2.04 1.57
C TYR A 29 -1.92 2.22 3.02
N PHE A 30 -0.62 2.09 3.30
CA PHE A 30 -0.07 2.36 4.63
C PHE A 30 0.01 3.86 4.93
N ALA A 31 -0.47 4.25 6.10
CA ALA A 31 -0.30 5.60 6.63
C ALA A 31 1.15 5.87 7.05
N PHE A 32 1.48 7.15 7.24
CA PHE A 32 2.77 7.58 7.79
C PHE A 32 2.74 7.68 9.33
N SER A 33 2.29 6.64 10.01
CA SER A 33 2.27 6.55 11.47
C SER A 33 3.40 5.65 12.00
N ASN A 34 3.54 5.55 13.33
CA ASN A 34 4.58 4.74 13.96
C ASN A 34 4.20 3.25 14.03
N GLU A 35 2.93 2.94 13.81
CA GLU A 35 2.36 1.59 13.78
C GLU A 35 1.79 1.32 12.38
N PRO A 36 1.68 0.06 11.94
CA PRO A 36 1.11 -0.28 10.63
C PRO A 36 -0.39 0.04 10.62
N GLU A 37 -0.72 1.25 10.16
CA GLU A 37 -2.09 1.71 9.96
C GLU A 37 -2.44 1.74 8.48
N LEU A 38 -3.64 1.27 8.13
CA LEU A 38 -4.15 1.30 6.77
C LEU A 38 -5.18 2.41 6.61
N LEU A 39 -5.03 3.15 5.52
CA LEU A 39 -6.01 4.12 5.07
C LEU A 39 -6.58 3.69 3.73
N GLU A 40 -7.76 4.23 3.44
CA GLU A 40 -8.46 4.02 2.19
C GLU A 40 -8.78 5.36 1.54
N SER A 41 -8.52 5.45 0.24
CA SER A 41 -8.98 6.55 -0.59
C SER A 41 -9.84 6.02 -1.73
N LYS A 42 -10.97 6.67 -1.98
CA LYS A 42 -11.93 6.29 -3.01
C LYS A 42 -12.28 7.50 -3.87
N GLY A 43 -12.20 7.33 -5.18
CA GLY A 43 -12.57 8.36 -6.16
C GLY A 43 -11.81 8.18 -7.45
N LYS A 44 -11.87 9.20 -8.31
CA LYS A 44 -11.13 9.25 -9.56
C LYS A 44 -9.68 9.64 -9.34
N VAL A 45 -8.76 8.95 -10.02
CA VAL A 45 -7.35 9.36 -10.09
C VAL A 45 -7.23 10.49 -11.11
N LEU A 46 -6.72 11.64 -10.69
CA LEU A 46 -6.50 12.77 -11.58
C LEU A 46 -5.21 12.61 -12.39
N LYS A 47 -4.14 12.19 -11.71
CA LYS A 47 -2.80 11.98 -12.31
C LYS A 47 -1.89 11.22 -11.35
N ILE A 48 -0.80 10.70 -11.90
CA ILE A 48 0.38 10.30 -11.13
C ILE A 48 1.33 11.49 -11.13
N GLU A 49 1.74 11.97 -9.96
CA GLU A 49 2.68 13.08 -9.82
C GLU A 49 3.94 12.67 -9.07
N ASN A 50 5.09 13.12 -9.56
CA ASN A 50 6.36 12.98 -8.86
C ASN A 50 6.57 14.21 -7.97
N ILE A 51 6.67 13.98 -6.66
CA ILE A 51 6.91 15.02 -5.66
C ILE A 51 8.38 14.94 -5.24
N THR A 52 9.10 16.06 -5.39
CA THR A 52 10.51 16.17 -5.01
C THR A 52 10.72 15.71 -3.57
N ASN A 53 11.66 14.79 -3.35
CA ASN A 53 12.01 14.18 -2.06
C ASN A 53 10.93 13.27 -1.41
N GLU A 54 9.73 13.17 -1.99
CA GLU A 54 8.71 12.24 -1.49
C GLU A 54 8.48 11.05 -2.42
N GLY A 55 8.72 11.19 -3.73
CA GLY A 55 8.52 10.13 -4.72
C GLY A 55 7.19 10.26 -5.47
N GLU A 56 6.72 9.16 -6.06
CA GLU A 56 5.54 9.16 -6.92
C GLU A 56 4.25 8.97 -6.11
N HIS A 57 3.22 9.73 -6.46
CA HIS A 57 1.94 9.75 -5.77
C HIS A 57 0.77 9.69 -6.77
N LEU A 58 -0.30 8.97 -6.41
CA LEU A 58 -1.63 9.12 -7.00
C LEU A 58 -2.28 10.36 -6.41
N ALA A 59 -2.57 11.34 -7.25
CA ALA A 59 -3.41 12.48 -6.90
C ALA A 59 -4.86 12.12 -7.16
N MET A 60 -5.66 12.02 -6.09
CA MET A 60 -7.08 11.68 -6.13
C MET A 60 -7.94 12.94 -6.23
N GLU A 61 -9.13 12.84 -6.80
CA GLU A 61 -10.04 13.99 -6.96
C GLU A 61 -10.55 14.58 -5.64
N ASN A 62 -10.58 13.76 -4.59
CA ASN A 62 -10.99 14.15 -3.25
C ASN A 62 -9.90 14.94 -2.49
N GLY A 63 -8.74 15.16 -3.12
CA GLY A 63 -7.59 15.87 -2.54
C GLY A 63 -6.54 14.96 -1.92
N ASP A 64 -6.81 13.65 -1.82
CA ASP A 64 -5.85 12.71 -1.25
C ASP A 64 -4.64 12.51 -2.16
N LYS A 65 -3.49 12.27 -1.52
CA LYS A 65 -2.24 11.91 -2.20
C LYS A 65 -1.72 10.60 -1.65
N VAL A 66 -1.78 9.56 -2.47
CA VAL A 66 -1.38 8.21 -2.07
C VAL A 66 -0.02 7.90 -2.69
N ARG A 67 1.00 7.68 -1.86
CA ARG A 67 2.36 7.36 -2.35
C ARG A 67 2.41 5.94 -2.92
N LEU A 68 2.99 5.75 -4.11
CA LEU A 68 2.90 4.49 -4.85
C LEU A 68 3.53 3.30 -4.12
N ASP A 69 4.68 3.50 -3.48
CA ASP A 69 5.40 2.47 -2.72
C ASP A 69 4.66 2.00 -1.46
N ARG A 70 3.58 2.68 -1.07
CA ARG A 70 2.77 2.37 0.11
C ARG A 70 1.44 1.72 -0.24
N VAL A 71 1.12 1.56 -1.52
CA VAL A 71 -0.14 0.96 -1.95
C VAL A 71 -0.10 -0.54 -1.70
N VAL A 72 -1.05 -1.00 -0.88
CA VAL A 72 -1.27 -2.42 -0.60
C VAL A 72 -2.17 -3.02 -1.66
N VAL A 73 -3.27 -2.35 -1.99
CA VAL A 73 -4.24 -2.81 -2.99
C VAL A 73 -4.81 -1.63 -3.77
N ILE A 74 -4.96 -1.80 -5.08
CA ILE A 74 -5.72 -0.89 -5.94
C ILE A 74 -6.80 -1.66 -6.72
N ASN A 75 -8.08 -1.32 -6.52
CA ASN A 75 -9.23 -2.01 -7.13
C ASN A 75 -9.18 -3.54 -6.96
N GLY A 76 -8.78 -4.02 -5.79
CA GLY A 76 -8.66 -5.46 -5.50
C GLY A 76 -7.41 -6.13 -6.07
N LYS A 77 -6.52 -5.39 -6.76
CA LYS A 77 -5.25 -5.91 -7.28
C LYS A 77 -4.11 -5.58 -6.32
N PRO A 78 -3.20 -6.52 -6.03
CA PRO A 78 -2.07 -6.29 -5.13
C PRO A 78 -1.16 -5.18 -5.68
N GLY A 79 -0.73 -4.30 -4.80
CA GLY A 79 0.24 -3.24 -5.06
C GLY A 79 1.61 -3.54 -4.45
N PRO A 80 2.55 -2.60 -4.55
CA PRO A 80 3.94 -2.79 -4.11
C PRO A 80 4.10 -3.16 -2.63
N ALA A 81 3.19 -2.72 -1.76
CA ALA A 81 3.25 -2.97 -0.33
C ALA A 81 2.40 -4.18 0.12
N TYR A 82 1.91 -5.00 -0.83
CA TYR A 82 1.06 -6.14 -0.51
C TYR A 82 1.79 -7.20 0.32
N ASP A 83 3.03 -7.51 -0.02
CA ASP A 83 3.83 -8.52 0.70
C ASP A 83 4.11 -8.10 2.16
N GLU A 84 4.33 -6.80 2.40
CA GLU A 84 4.46 -6.24 3.75
C GLU A 84 3.17 -6.44 4.56
N TYR A 85 2.01 -6.14 3.94
CA TYR A 85 0.71 -6.37 4.56
C TYR A 85 0.44 -7.84 4.87
N ASP A 86 0.73 -8.74 3.92
CA ASP A 86 0.56 -10.19 4.09
C ASP A 86 1.42 -10.71 5.25
N SER A 87 2.67 -10.26 5.35
CA SER A 87 3.55 -10.59 6.47
C SER A 87 3.02 -10.12 7.83
N TYR A 88 2.41 -8.93 7.92
CA TYR A 88 1.79 -8.46 9.17
C TYR A 88 0.54 -9.28 9.53
N ALA A 89 -0.27 -9.68 8.55
CA ALA A 89 -1.42 -10.54 8.78
C ALA A 89 -1.02 -11.94 9.29
N LEU A 90 0.16 -12.41 8.89
CA LEU A 90 0.73 -13.70 9.32
C LEU A 90 1.50 -13.64 10.65
N ALA A 91 1.90 -12.45 11.13
CA ALA A 91 2.71 -12.30 12.34
C ALA A 91 2.09 -12.89 13.63
N PRO A 92 0.77 -12.83 13.87
CA PRO A 92 0.15 -13.50 15.01
C PRO A 92 0.12 -15.03 14.89
N LEU A 93 0.14 -15.58 13.67
CA LEU A 93 0.04 -17.02 13.41
C LEU A 93 1.37 -17.76 13.62
N THR A 94 2.51 -17.06 13.59
CA THR A 94 3.83 -17.66 13.75
C THR A 94 4.32 -17.69 15.21
N CYS A 95 3.69 -16.95 16.12
CA CYS A 95 4.11 -16.87 17.53
C CYS A 95 3.43 -17.89 18.47
N GLN A 96 2.52 -18.73 17.96
CA GLN A 96 1.88 -19.82 18.73
C GLN A 96 2.06 -21.22 18.14
N ALA A 97 2.93 -21.38 17.13
CA ALA A 97 3.17 -22.67 16.46
C ALA A 97 4.36 -23.45 17.03
N GLY A 98 4.51 -23.52 18.36
CA GLY A 98 5.44 -24.45 19.00
C GLY A 98 5.89 -24.06 20.39
N TYR A 99 5.14 -24.47 21.42
CA TYR A 99 5.61 -24.97 22.73
C TYR A 99 4.39 -25.03 23.68
N SER A 100 3.51 -25.99 23.45
CA SER A 100 2.62 -26.50 24.49
C SER A 100 2.64 -28.02 24.43
N ASP A 101 2.96 -28.63 25.57
CA ASP A 101 2.98 -30.06 25.90
C ASP A 101 4.22 -30.89 25.54
N CYS A 102 5.23 -30.80 26.41
CA CYS A 102 5.88 -32.00 26.96
C CYS A 102 5.95 -31.82 28.48
N VAL A 103 4.88 -32.21 29.17
CA VAL A 103 4.88 -32.44 30.62
C VAL A 103 5.64 -33.75 30.88
N LEU A 104 6.71 -33.69 31.68
CA LEU A 104 7.40 -34.85 32.27
C LEU A 104 6.68 -35.31 33.54
#